data_AF-A0A9X1KSD3-F1
#
_entry.id   AF-A0A9X1KSD3-F1
#
_cell.length_a   1.000
_cell.length_b   1.000
_cell.length_c   1.000
_cell.angle_alpha   90.00
_cell.angle_beta   90.00
_cell.angle_gamma   90.00
#
_symmetry.space_group_name_H-M   'P 1'
#
loop_
_entity.id
_entity.type
_entity.pdbx_description
1 polymer ?
#
loop_
_entity_poly.entity_id
_entity_poly.type
_entity_poly.pdbx_seq_one_letter_code
_entity_poly.pdbx_strand_id
1 'polypeptide(L)'
;PDKDCLRKLDPYLALIAERYGSRPQPAGTCLGVITREWAERLNVPADTLIGGGSFDAHAGAVGAGVAPRTLVKVVGTSTVDMLVEDAEKLEGKD
;
A
#
# COMPACT_ATOMS: atom_id res chain seq x y z
N PRO A 1 14.93 3.46 7.57
CA PRO A 1 15.94 4.06 8.49
C PRO A 1 15.85 3.39 9.87
N ASP A 2 16.98 3.18 10.53
CA ASP A 2 16.97 2.67 11.91
C ASP A 2 16.46 3.74 12.90
N LYS A 3 16.17 3.31 14.13
CA LYS A 3 15.59 4.15 15.17
C LYS A 3 16.54 5.29 15.60
N ASP A 4 17.85 5.05 15.60
CA ASP A 4 18.84 6.05 16.03
C ASP A 4 18.98 7.15 14.98
N CYS A 5 18.88 6.80 13.70
CA CYS A 5 18.76 7.74 12.58
C CYS A 5 17.54 8.65 12.75
N LEU A 6 16.35 8.08 13.01
CA LEU A 6 15.12 8.86 13.20
C LEU A 6 15.18 9.76 14.44
N ARG A 7 15.79 9.29 15.54
CA ARG A 7 15.93 10.07 16.78
C ARG A 7 16.77 11.35 16.58
N LYS A 8 17.75 11.33 15.67
CA LYS A 8 18.55 12.52 15.35
C LYS A 8 17.74 13.64 14.70
N LEU A 9 16.65 13.30 14.01
CA LEU A 9 15.73 14.27 13.41
C LEU A 9 14.73 14.78 14.45
N ASP A 10 14.02 13.86 15.12
CA ASP A 10 13.07 14.19 16.18
C ASP A 10 12.83 12.94 17.08
N PRO A 11 12.91 13.06 18.42
CA PRO A 11 12.59 11.95 19.34
C PRO A 11 11.21 11.32 19.13
N TYR A 12 10.20 12.07 18.66
CA TYR A 12 8.87 11.58 18.33
C TYR A 12 8.89 10.58 17.17
N LEU A 13 9.75 10.76 16.17
CA LEU A 13 9.88 9.82 15.06
C LEU A 13 10.42 8.45 15.52
N ALA A 14 11.28 8.44 16.54
CA ALA A 14 11.73 7.20 17.15
C ALA A 14 10.59 6.45 17.86
N LEU A 15 9.64 7.19 18.46
CA LEU A 15 8.42 6.62 19.06
C LEU A 15 7.45 6.08 17.99
N ILE A 16 7.31 6.76 16.86
CA ILE A 16 6.51 6.26 15.73
C ILE A 16 7.09 4.94 15.23
N ALA A 17 8.42 4.86 15.06
CA ALA A 17 9.07 3.64 14.59
C ALA A 17 8.83 2.44 15.53
N GLU A 18 8.81 2.66 16.85
CA GLU A 18 8.46 1.62 17.82
C GLU A 18 6.98 1.20 17.72
N ARG A 19 6.08 2.18 17.57
CA ARG A 19 4.63 1.93 17.54
C ARG A 19 4.13 1.35 16.23
N TYR A 20 4.86 1.55 15.14
CA TYR A 20 4.48 1.02 13.82
C TYR A 20 4.33 -0.51 13.86
N GLY A 21 5.07 -1.18 14.75
CA GLY A 21 4.74 -2.49 15.33
C GLY A 21 4.91 -3.70 14.41
N SER A 22 4.47 -3.61 13.16
CA SER A 22 4.54 -4.68 12.17
C SER A 22 5.02 -4.13 10.83
N ARG A 23 5.65 -5.00 10.03
CA ARG A 23 6.06 -4.61 8.68
C ARG A 23 4.83 -4.41 7.81
N PRO A 24 4.82 -3.37 6.95
CA PRO A 24 3.81 -3.23 5.91
C PRO A 24 3.63 -4.54 5.14
N GLN A 25 2.38 -4.88 4.85
CA GLN A 25 2.02 -6.03 4.02
C GLN A 25 1.57 -5.55 2.64
N PRO A 26 1.71 -6.37 1.57
CA PRO A 26 1.16 -6.04 0.26
C PRO A 26 -0.35 -5.77 0.33
N ALA A 27 -0.83 -4.81 -0.47
CA ALA A 27 -2.26 -4.45 -0.50
C ALA A 27 -3.19 -5.64 -0.86
N GLY A 28 -2.69 -6.62 -1.62
CA GLY A 28 -3.42 -7.85 -1.95
C GLY A 28 -3.54 -8.88 -0.81
N THR A 29 -2.98 -8.60 0.37
CA THR A 29 -3.02 -9.53 1.51
C THR A 29 -4.44 -9.61 2.08
N CYS A 30 -4.95 -10.82 2.30
CA CYS A 30 -6.20 -11.02 3.03
C CYS A 30 -5.97 -10.73 4.52
N LEU A 31 -6.64 -9.71 5.05
CA LEU A 31 -6.57 -9.30 6.46
C LEU A 31 -7.55 -10.08 7.35
N GLY A 32 -8.52 -10.77 6.76
CA GLY A 32 -9.49 -11.59 7.48
C GLY A 32 -10.84 -11.64 6.77
N VAL A 33 -11.85 -12.09 7.50
CA VAL A 33 -13.25 -12.11 7.05
C VAL A 33 -13.98 -10.91 7.63
N ILE A 34 -14.90 -10.33 6.85
CA ILE A 34 -15.75 -9.23 7.30
C ILE A 34 -16.46 -9.56 8.61
N THR A 35 -16.62 -8.59 9.50
CA THR A 35 -17.40 -8.82 10.72
C THR A 35 -18.88 -8.95 10.37
N ARG A 36 -19.62 -9.70 11.18
CA ARG A 36 -21.06 -9.88 11.01
C ARG A 36 -21.83 -8.55 10.95
N GLU A 37 -21.48 -7.61 11.82
CA GLU A 37 -22.08 -6.27 11.85
C GLU A 37 -21.97 -5.57 10.49
N TRP A 38 -20.78 -5.57 9.87
CA TRP A 38 -20.56 -4.92 8.59
C TRP A 38 -21.13 -5.70 7.41
N ALA A 39 -21.13 -7.04 7.48
CA ALA A 39 -21.78 -7.88 6.48
C ALA A 39 -23.29 -7.58 6.38
N GLU A 40 -23.96 -7.49 7.53
CA GLU A 40 -25.39 -7.13 7.61
C GLU A 40 -25.65 -5.71 7.12
N ARG A 41 -24.83 -4.73 7.53
CA ARG A 41 -24.99 -3.32 7.14
C ARG A 41 -24.77 -3.06 5.65
N LEU A 42 -23.82 -3.76 5.03
CA LEU A 42 -23.47 -3.61 3.61
C LEU A 42 -24.24 -4.58 2.71
N ASN A 43 -25.00 -5.51 3.28
CA ASN A 43 -25.70 -6.57 2.57
C ASN A 43 -24.78 -7.41 1.68
N VAL A 44 -23.67 -7.89 2.26
CA VAL A 44 -22.69 -8.77 1.59
C VAL A 44 -22.59 -10.11 2.34
N PRO A 45 -22.10 -11.18 1.68
CA PRO A 45 -21.90 -12.47 2.33
C PRO A 45 -21.00 -12.39 3.59
N ALA A 46 -21.35 -13.15 4.62
CA ALA A 46 -20.61 -13.17 5.89
C ALA A 46 -19.22 -13.82 5.81
N ASP A 47 -18.90 -14.46 4.68
CA ASP A 47 -17.59 -15.02 4.33
C ASP A 47 -16.76 -14.09 3.42
N THR A 48 -17.21 -12.85 3.19
CA THR A 48 -16.48 -11.86 2.38
C THR A 48 -15.10 -11.58 2.96
N LEU A 49 -14.07 -11.76 2.14
CA LEU A 49 -12.68 -11.47 2.52
C LEU A 49 -12.42 -9.95 2.51
N ILE A 50 -11.66 -9.49 3.49
CA ILE A 50 -11.17 -8.11 3.59
C ILE A 50 -9.72 -8.07 3.10
N GLY A 51 -9.48 -7.36 1.99
CA GLY A 51 -8.13 -7.09 1.49
C GLY A 51 -7.40 -6.00 2.26
N GLY A 52 -6.09 -5.92 2.06
CA GLY A 52 -5.27 -4.81 2.53
C GLY A 52 -5.65 -3.48 1.89
N GLY A 53 -5.34 -2.38 2.57
CA GLY A 53 -5.54 -1.05 2.01
C GLY A 53 -4.64 -0.77 0.81
N SER A 54 -5.16 -0.03 -0.17
CA SER A 54 -4.39 0.49 -1.31
C SER A 54 -4.49 2.02 -1.36
N PHE A 55 -3.50 2.66 -1.96
CA PHE A 55 -3.57 4.07 -2.34
C PHE A 55 -4.40 4.24 -3.62
N ASP A 56 -5.04 5.39 -3.77
CA ASP A 56 -6.01 5.68 -4.84
C ASP A 56 -5.41 5.58 -6.25
N ALA A 57 -4.34 6.32 -6.55
CA ALA A 57 -3.68 6.30 -7.84
C ALA A 57 -3.11 4.91 -8.15
N HIS A 58 -2.59 4.21 -7.13
CA HIS A 58 -2.02 2.88 -7.28
C HIS A 58 -3.11 1.84 -7.61
N ALA A 59 -4.26 1.91 -6.92
CA ALA A 59 -5.43 1.08 -7.25
C ALA A 59 -5.93 1.38 -8.67
N GLY A 60 -5.94 2.66 -9.06
CA GLY A 60 -6.25 3.10 -10.42
C GLY A 60 -5.29 2.52 -11.46
N ALA A 61 -3.98 2.50 -11.16
CA ALA A 61 -2.99 1.92 -12.06
C ALA A 61 -3.13 0.40 -12.22
N VAL A 62 -3.43 -0.31 -11.14
CA VAL A 62 -3.75 -1.75 -11.20
C VAL A 62 -5.01 -1.97 -12.04
N GLY A 63 -6.07 -1.19 -11.80
CA GLY A 63 -7.30 -1.28 -12.60
C GLY A 63 -7.12 -0.95 -14.08
N ALA A 64 -6.15 -0.09 -14.41
CA ALA A 64 -5.77 0.25 -15.78
C ALA A 64 -4.80 -0.76 -16.42
N GLY A 65 -4.39 -1.81 -15.70
CA GLY A 65 -3.53 -2.87 -16.23
C GLY A 65 -2.05 -2.53 -16.26
N VAL A 66 -1.54 -1.80 -15.26
CA VAL A 66 -0.09 -1.57 -15.10
C VAL A 66 0.66 -2.90 -15.09
N ALA A 67 1.74 -2.97 -15.87
CA ALA A 67 2.56 -4.16 -16.07
C ALA A 67 3.99 -3.73 -16.46
N PRO A 68 5.00 -4.62 -16.41
CA PRO A 68 6.33 -4.29 -16.88
C PRO A 68 6.28 -3.74 -18.31
N ARG A 69 7.01 -2.65 -18.55
CA ARG A 69 7.03 -1.91 -19.83
C ARG A 69 5.72 -1.19 -20.19
N THR A 70 4.79 -1.05 -19.25
CA THR A 70 3.57 -0.24 -19.40
C THR A 70 3.62 0.94 -18.44
N LEU A 71 3.63 2.15 -18.99
CA LEU A 71 3.47 3.39 -18.21
C LEU A 71 1.98 3.67 -18.04
N VAL A 72 1.52 3.79 -16.79
CA VAL A 72 0.18 4.28 -16.49
C VAL A 72 0.26 5.69 -15.94
N LYS A 73 -0.59 6.58 -16.45
CA LYS A 73 -0.72 7.96 -15.96
C LYS A 73 -2.12 8.17 -15.39
N VAL A 74 -2.22 8.42 -14.09
CA VAL A 74 -3.47 8.83 -13.45
C VAL A 74 -3.53 10.35 -13.49
N VAL A 75 -4.39 10.90 -14.36
CA VAL A 75 -4.45 12.34 -14.68
C VAL A 75 -5.62 13.01 -13.96
N GLY A 76 -5.31 14.07 -13.20
CA GLY A 76 -6.27 14.97 -12.56
C GLY A 76 -5.69 16.39 -12.47
N THR A 77 -5.88 17.08 -11.36
CA THR A 77 -5.23 18.39 -11.09
C THR A 77 -3.71 18.32 -11.17
N SER A 78 -3.16 17.16 -10.80
CA SER A 78 -1.78 16.75 -11.06
C SER A 78 -1.78 15.36 -11.73
N THR A 79 -0.61 14.89 -12.16
CA THR A 79 -0.48 13.56 -12.76
C THR A 79 0.41 12.68 -11.89
N VAL A 80 -0.02 11.45 -11.68
CA VAL A 80 0.79 10.38 -11.08
C VAL A 80 1.21 9.42 -12.19
N ASP A 81 2.50 9.43 -12.52
CA ASP A 81 3.12 8.53 -13.49
C ASP A 81 3.62 7.28 -12.76
N MET A 82 3.19 6.08 -13.19
CA MET A 82 3.53 4.82 -12.55
C MET A 82 4.07 3.80 -13.56
N LEU A 83 5.17 3.18 -13.16
CA LEU A 83 5.81 2.03 -13.79
C LEU A 83 6.00 0.95 -12.73
N VAL A 84 6.02 -0.31 -13.17
CA VAL A 84 6.39 -1.45 -12.32
C VAL A 84 7.58 -2.17 -12.93
N GLU A 85 8.49 -2.63 -12.10
CA GLU A 85 9.68 -3.39 -12.49
C GLU A 85 10.07 -4.33 -11.35
N ASP A 86 10.80 -5.39 -11.69
CA ASP A 86 11.37 -6.32 -10.70
C ASP A 86 12.47 -5.63 -9.89
N ALA A 87 12.51 -5.87 -8.57
CA ALA A 87 13.43 -5.20 -7.65
C ALA A 87 14.90 -5.44 -8.03
N GLU A 88 15.23 -6.63 -8.51
CA GLU A 88 16.57 -7.03 -8.94
C GLU A 88 17.08 -6.20 -10.13
N LYS A 89 16.18 -5.70 -10.97
CA LYS A 89 16.56 -4.85 -12.12
C LYS A 89 16.79 -3.39 -11.74
N LEU A 90 16.38 -3.00 -10.54
CA LEU A 90 16.56 -1.67 -9.97
C LEU A 90 17.81 -1.60 -9.07
N GLU A 91 18.39 -2.74 -8.68
CA GLU A 91 19.55 -2.79 -7.80
C GLU A 91 20.77 -2.08 -8.43
N GLY A 92 21.39 -1.16 -7.67
CA GLY A 92 22.56 -0.40 -8.10
C GLY A 92 22.29 0.66 -9.18
N LYS A 93 21.02 0.95 -9.48
CA LYS A 93 20.60 2.03 -10.37
C LYS A 93 20.01 3.16 -9.53
N ASP A 94 20.90 4.03 -9.06
CA ASP A 94 20.55 5.33 -8.48
C ASP A 94 20.35 6.38 -9.58
#